data_AF-A0AB38FFG8-F1
#
_entry.id   AF-A0AB38FFG8-F1
#
_cell.length_a   1.000
_cell.length_b   1.000
_cell.length_c   1.000
_cell.angle_alpha   90.00
_cell.angle_beta   90.00
_cell.angle_gamma   90.00
#
_symmetry.space_group_name_H-M   'P 1'
#
loop_
_entity.id
_entity.type
_entity.pdbx_description
1 polymer ?
#
loop_
_entity_poly.entity_id
_entity_poly.type
_entity_poly.pdbx_seq_one_letter_code
_entity_poly.pdbx_strand_id
1 'polypeptide(L)'
;MTNFTAPEGLSEAGKRLWSALSDEFELSPHELELLREAASTADQIAALQALVESDGLMMASPQGQKVHPAAVEARQQRIVLARLLAALRIPAEEDDERGSVRGAPRGVYRAKL
;
A
#
# COMPACT_ATOMS: atom_id res chain seq x y z
N MET A 1 23.46 -9.19 -1.97
CA MET A 1 21.98 -9.10 -1.95
C MET A 1 21.59 -8.53 -0.60
N THR A 2 21.16 -7.27 -0.54
CA THR A 2 20.53 -6.72 0.65
C THR A 2 19.07 -7.14 0.61
N ASN A 3 18.74 -8.20 1.35
CA ASN A 3 17.36 -8.60 1.59
C ASN A 3 16.87 -7.81 2.81
N PHE A 4 15.88 -6.95 2.63
CA PHE A 4 15.32 -6.18 3.74
C PHE A 4 14.27 -7.02 4.45
N THR A 5 14.58 -7.49 5.65
CA THR A 5 13.61 -8.18 6.49
C THR A 5 12.40 -7.27 6.74
N ALA A 6 11.20 -7.83 6.60
CA ALA A 6 9.96 -7.11 6.90
C ALA A 6 9.98 -6.57 8.35
N PRO A 7 9.54 -5.32 8.56
CA PRO A 7 9.40 -4.73 9.88
C PRO A 7 8.55 -5.60 10.83
N GLU A 8 8.91 -5.59 12.11
CA GLU A 8 8.12 -6.24 13.14
C GLU A 8 6.70 -5.64 13.23
N GLY A 9 5.73 -6.47 13.59
CA GLY A 9 4.34 -6.04 13.77
C GLY A 9 3.48 -6.01 12.50
N LEU A 10 4.05 -6.27 11.32
CA LEU A 10 3.27 -6.44 10.10
C LEU A 10 2.48 -7.76 10.11
N SER A 11 1.24 -7.69 9.64
CA SER A 11 0.39 -8.84 9.33
C SER A 11 0.60 -9.29 7.88
N GLU A 12 -0.20 -10.25 7.42
CA GLU A 12 0.04 -10.93 6.14
C GLU A 12 -0.05 -9.99 4.92
N ALA A 13 -0.97 -9.00 4.93
CA ALA A 13 -1.13 -8.07 3.82
C ALA A 13 0.08 -7.13 3.70
N GLY A 14 0.55 -6.60 4.83
CA GLY A 14 1.71 -5.72 4.92
C GLY A 14 3.00 -6.45 4.58
N LYS A 15 3.21 -7.66 5.10
CA LYS A 15 4.36 -8.51 4.73
C LYS A 15 4.40 -8.79 3.24
N ARG A 16 3.26 -9.13 2.64
CA ARG A 16 3.17 -9.37 1.20
C ARG A 16 3.57 -8.14 0.38
N LEU A 17 3.06 -6.96 0.75
CA LEU A 17 3.43 -5.72 0.07
C LEU A 17 4.92 -5.39 0.25
N TRP A 18 5.44 -5.56 1.47
CA TRP A 18 6.84 -5.35 1.78
C TRP A 18 7.73 -6.21 0.89
N SER A 19 7.56 -7.53 0.92
CA SER A 19 8.36 -8.47 0.14
C SER A 19 8.26 -8.18 -1.35
N ALA A 20 7.06 -7.93 -1.88
CA ALA A 20 6.88 -7.62 -3.30
C ALA A 20 7.77 -6.44 -3.75
N LEU A 21 7.90 -5.39 -2.96
CA LEU A 21 8.65 -4.19 -3.34
C LEU A 21 10.12 -4.22 -2.91
N SER A 22 10.43 -4.74 -1.73
CA SER A 22 11.81 -4.83 -1.23
C SER A 22 12.64 -5.87 -2.00
N ASP A 23 11.99 -6.94 -2.48
CA ASP A 23 12.67 -8.01 -3.19
C ASP A 23 12.96 -7.57 -4.63
N GLU A 24 12.03 -6.88 -5.27
CA GLU A 24 12.13 -6.43 -6.66
C GLU A 24 13.01 -5.17 -6.84
N PHE A 25 12.89 -4.19 -5.94
CA PHE A 25 13.54 -2.88 -6.10
C PHE A 25 14.70 -2.67 -5.12
N GLU A 26 15.69 -1.87 -5.52
CA GLU A 26 16.70 -1.32 -4.61
C GLU A 26 16.20 0.03 -4.07
N LEU A 27 15.70 0.00 -2.84
CA LEU A 27 15.08 1.16 -2.20
C LEU A 27 16.08 1.92 -1.34
N SER A 28 16.08 3.25 -1.46
CA SER A 28 16.80 4.14 -0.56
C SER A 28 16.13 4.22 0.82
N PRO A 29 16.82 4.74 1.86
CA PRO A 29 16.27 4.78 3.22
C PRO A 29 14.90 5.48 3.34
N HIS A 30 14.68 6.57 2.61
CA HIS A 30 13.40 7.28 2.65
C HIS A 30 12.27 6.50 1.94
N GLU A 31 12.61 5.73 0.91
CA GLU A 31 11.65 4.83 0.23
C GLU A 31 11.31 3.63 1.13
N LEU A 32 12.25 3.12 1.91
CA LEU A 32 11.97 2.07 2.90
C LEU A 32 11.01 2.54 3.99
N GLU A 33 11.12 3.79 4.45
CA GLU A 33 10.14 4.36 5.39
C GLU A 33 8.75 4.50 4.77
N LEU A 34 8.67 4.94 3.51
CA LEU A 34 7.41 4.99 2.78
C LEU A 34 6.79 3.59 2.59
N LEU A 35 7.62 2.59 2.28
CA LEU A 35 7.17 1.21 2.16
C LEU A 35 6.68 0.66 3.50
N ARG A 36 7.34 0.99 4.61
CA ARG A 36 6.92 0.58 5.95
C ARG A 36 5.52 1.12 6.28
N GLU A 37 5.29 2.40 6.03
CA GLU A 37 3.97 3.02 6.23
C GLU A 37 2.91 2.43 5.28
N ALA A 38 3.27 2.17 4.01
CA ALA A 38 2.37 1.53 3.05
C ALA A 38 1.97 0.12 3.48
N ALA A 39 2.92 -0.68 3.97
CA ALA A 39 2.69 -2.03 4.47
C ALA A 39 1.75 -2.03 5.69
N SER A 40 2.00 -1.15 6.67
CA SER A 40 1.10 -0.96 7.82
C SER A 40 -0.30 -0.53 7.39
N THR A 41 -0.41 0.37 6.41
CA THR A 41 -1.71 0.80 5.86
C THR A 41 -2.45 -0.37 5.19
N ALA A 42 -1.74 -1.26 4.49
CA ALA A 42 -2.32 -2.45 3.89
C ALA A 42 -2.91 -3.41 4.95
N ASP A 43 -2.21 -3.60 6.07
CA ASP A 43 -2.72 -4.40 7.20
C ASP A 43 -4.00 -3.79 7.81
N GLN A 44 -4.02 -2.48 8.00
CA GLN A 44 -5.21 -1.77 8.50
C GLN A 44 -6.40 -1.95 7.56
N ILE A 45 -6.18 -1.84 6.24
CA ILE A 45 -7.23 -2.09 5.24
C ILE A 45 -7.75 -3.52 5.34
N ALA A 46 -6.87 -4.52 5.45
CA ALA A 46 -7.26 -5.92 5.57
C ALA A 46 -8.10 -6.17 6.83
N ALA A 47 -7.70 -5.61 7.98
CA ALA A 47 -8.45 -5.72 9.23
C ALA A 47 -9.84 -5.07 9.12
N LEU A 48 -9.93 -3.87 8.54
CA LEU A 48 -11.21 -3.17 8.33
C LEU A 48 -12.12 -3.92 7.35
N GLN A 49 -11.56 -4.53 6.31
CA GLN A 49 -12.31 -5.35 5.36
C GLN A 49 -12.87 -6.60 6.02
N ALA A 50 -12.08 -7.28 6.87
CA ALA A 50 -12.55 -8.45 7.61
C ALA A 50 -13.74 -8.12 8.52
N LEU A 51 -13.74 -6.94 9.17
CA LEU A 51 -14.89 -6.48 9.96
C LEU A 51 -16.14 -6.25 9.10
N VAL A 52 -15.97 -5.65 7.92
CA VAL A 52 -17.11 -5.42 7.00
C VAL A 52 -17.64 -6.74 6.44
N GLU A 53 -16.76 -7.71 6.20
CA GLU A 53 -17.15 -9.04 5.73
C GLU A 53 -17.90 -9.82 6.82
N SER A 54 -17.49 -9.70 8.09
CA SER A 54 -18.20 -10.34 9.21
C SER A 54 -19.55 -9.70 9.52
N ASP A 55 -19.60 -8.36 9.53
CA ASP A 55 -20.75 -7.61 10.06
C ASP A 55 -21.74 -7.18 8.97
N GLY A 56 -21.30 -7.24 7.71
CA GLY A 56 -22.02 -6.74 6.55
C GLY A 56 -21.77 -5.27 6.25
N LEU A 57 -21.95 -4.90 4.97
CA LEU A 57 -21.69 -3.53 4.49
C LEU A 57 -22.66 -2.48 5.07
N MET A 58 -23.87 -2.89 5.41
CA MET A 58 -24.93 -2.02 5.94
C MET A 58 -25.25 -2.41 7.38
N MET A 59 -25.24 -1.44 8.28
CA MET A 59 -25.59 -1.60 9.69
C MET A 59 -26.91 -0.91 10.00
N ALA A 60 -27.70 -1.51 10.88
CA ALA A 60 -28.87 -0.84 11.44
C ALA A 60 -28.45 0.33 12.35
N SER A 61 -29.20 1.42 12.31
CA SER A 61 -29.08 2.54 13.23
C SER A 61 -30.47 3.09 13.59
N PRO A 62 -30.60 3.89 14.66
CA PRO A 62 -31.88 4.51 15.01
C PRO A 62 -32.48 5.38 13.89
N GLN A 63 -31.66 5.89 12.95
CA GLN A 63 -32.08 6.71 11.81
C GLN A 63 -32.26 5.90 10.51
N GLY A 64 -32.28 4.56 10.58
CA GLY A 64 -32.33 3.67 9.42
C GLY A 64 -31.01 2.96 9.15
N GLN A 65 -30.87 2.35 7.97
CA GLN A 65 -29.63 1.67 7.59
C GLN A 65 -28.54 2.69 7.20
N LYS A 66 -27.31 2.45 7.65
CA LYS A 66 -26.13 3.23 7.28
C LYS A 66 -24.97 2.32 6.87
N VAL A 67 -24.02 2.86 6.14
CA VAL A 67 -22.79 2.14 5.77
C VAL A 67 -21.97 1.84 7.04
N HIS A 68 -21.38 0.65 7.09
CA HIS A 68 -20.50 0.23 8.18
C HIS A 68 -19.32 1.23 8.34
N PRO A 69 -19.02 1.74 9.56
CA PRO A 69 -17.92 2.68 9.78
C PRO A 69 -16.57 2.19 9.28
N ALA A 70 -16.25 0.90 9.47
CA ALA A 70 -15.03 0.30 8.93
C ALA A 70 -14.95 0.35 7.39
N ALA A 71 -16.08 0.30 6.66
CA ALA A 71 -16.09 0.46 5.21
C ALA A 71 -15.75 1.92 4.79
N VAL A 72 -16.16 2.89 5.61
CA VAL A 72 -15.81 4.31 5.41
C VAL A 72 -14.33 4.53 5.67
N GLU A 73 -13.80 3.99 6.78
CA GLU A 73 -12.39 4.09 7.13
C GLU A 73 -11.50 3.38 6.09
N ALA A 74 -11.86 2.17 5.67
CA ALA A 74 -11.13 1.43 4.63
C ALA A 74 -11.03 2.23 3.31
N ARG A 75 -12.05 3.03 2.98
CA ARG A 75 -12.00 3.92 1.81
C ARG A 75 -10.93 5.00 1.99
N GLN A 76 -10.81 5.59 3.17
CA GLN A 76 -9.78 6.60 3.45
C GLN A 76 -8.37 6.00 3.45
N GLN A 77 -8.22 4.84 4.08
CA GLN A 77 -6.94 4.12 4.10
C GLN A 77 -6.46 3.74 2.69
N ARG A 78 -7.37 3.35 1.79
CA ARG A 78 -7.03 3.11 0.37
C ARG A 78 -6.50 4.35 -0.34
N ILE A 79 -6.99 5.55 0.00
CA ILE A 79 -6.48 6.81 -0.54
C ILE A 79 -5.07 7.09 0.01
N VAL A 80 -4.84 6.85 1.30
CA VAL A 80 -3.51 6.97 1.92
C VAL A 80 -2.52 6.02 1.26
N LEU A 81 -2.90 4.74 1.11
CA LEU A 81 -2.08 3.73 0.45
C LEU A 81 -1.71 4.14 -0.98
N ALA A 82 -2.69 4.59 -1.77
CA ALA A 82 -2.44 5.05 -3.14
C ALA A 82 -1.45 6.23 -3.18
N ARG A 83 -1.52 7.16 -2.21
CA ARG A 83 -0.58 8.29 -2.10
C ARG A 83 0.83 7.84 -1.71
N LEU A 84 0.96 6.90 -0.77
CA LEU A 84 2.25 6.34 -0.36
C LEU A 84 2.91 5.57 -1.51
N LEU A 85 2.16 4.73 -2.23
CA LEU A 85 2.65 4.00 -3.39
C LEU A 85 3.04 4.94 -4.55
N ALA A 86 2.26 6.00 -4.80
CA ALA A 86 2.62 7.01 -5.79
C ALA A 86 3.90 7.78 -5.38
N ALA A 87 4.10 8.03 -4.08
CA ALA A 87 5.31 8.68 -3.57
C ALA A 87 6.56 7.79 -3.71
N LEU A 88 6.41 6.46 -3.66
CA LEU A 88 7.48 5.50 -4.02
C LEU A 88 7.83 5.53 -5.51
N ARG A 89 7.02 6.18 -6.37
CA ARG A 89 7.24 6.36 -7.82
C ARG A 89 7.51 5.08 -8.62
N ILE A 90 7.16 3.90 -8.09
CA ILE A 90 7.50 2.60 -8.69
C ILE A 90 7.09 2.58 -10.17
N PRO A 91 8.00 2.27 -11.10
CA PRO A 91 7.64 2.16 -12.51
C PRO A 91 6.57 1.09 -12.67
N ALA A 92 5.52 1.36 -13.45
CA ALA A 92 4.63 0.29 -13.90
C ALA A 92 5.42 -0.62 -14.85
N GLU A 93 5.23 -1.94 -14.77
CA GLU A 93 5.99 -2.94 -15.56
C GLU A 93 5.83 -2.79 -17.08
N GLU A 94 4.91 -1.96 -17.58
CA GLU A 94 4.81 -1.59 -18.99
C GLU A 94 4.43 -0.12 -19.14
N ASP A 95 5.43 0.76 -19.13
CA ASP A 95 5.35 2.08 -19.76
C ASP A 95 6.71 2.38 -20.43
N ASP A 96 7.13 1.46 -21.30
CA ASP A 96 8.00 1.84 -22.41
C ASP A 96 7.22 2.87 -23.26
N GLU A 97 7.74 4.10 -23.30
CA GLU A 97 7.44 5.18 -24.24
C GLU A 97 6.31 6.21 -23.95
N ARG A 98 5.56 6.17 -22.85
CA ARG A 98 4.71 7.33 -22.48
C ARG A 98 5.18 7.99 -21.20
N GLY A 99 6.11 8.92 -21.40
CA GLY A 99 6.73 9.75 -20.37
C GLY A 99 5.76 10.13 -19.26
N SER A 100 6.02 9.60 -18.07
CA SER A 100 5.39 10.06 -16.83
C SER A 100 5.69 11.55 -16.65
N VAL A 101 4.73 12.40 -17.01
CA VAL A 101 4.79 13.85 -16.80
C VAL A 101 4.48 14.16 -15.33
N ARG A 102 5.34 13.66 -14.43
CA ARG A 102 5.52 14.15 -13.05
C ARG A 102 6.99 14.05 -12.64
N GLY A 103 7.82 14.80 -13.36
CA GLY A 103 9.04 15.42 -12.82
C GLY A 103 10.28 14.53 -12.63
N ALA A 104 11.02 14.37 -13.73
CA ALA A 104 12.49 14.27 -13.84
C ALA A 104 13.20 13.08 -13.16
N PRO A 105 14.41 12.69 -13.65
CA PRO A 105 14.77 11.29 -13.83
C PRO A 105 15.17 10.62 -12.51
N ARG A 106 14.69 9.40 -12.31
CA ARG A 106 15.36 8.48 -11.39
C ARG A 106 16.75 8.24 -11.98
N GLY A 107 17.81 8.52 -11.21
CA GLY A 107 19.14 7.99 -11.52
C GLY A 107 19.03 6.49 -11.75
N VAL A 108 19.82 5.96 -12.68
CA VAL A 108 19.83 4.56 -13.13
C VAL A 108 19.69 3.57 -11.97
N TYR A 109 18.46 3.15 -11.68
CA TYR A 109 18.18 1.98 -10.84
C TYR A 109 18.12 0.77 -11.75
N ARG A 110 18.79 -0.31 -11.33
CA ARG A 110 18.84 -1.57 -12.05
C ARG A 110 17.76 -2.47 -11.43
N ALA A 111 16.82 -2.94 -12.24
CA ALA A 111 16.01 -4.09 -11.84
C ALA A 111 16.97 -5.23 -11.47
N LYS A 112 16.69 -5.95 -10.38
CA LYS A 112 17.47 -7.14 -10.04
C LYS A 112 17.17 -8.20 -11.12
N LEU A 113 18.21 -8.58 -11.87
CA LEU A 113 18.18 -9.68 -12.85
C LEU A 113 18.11 -11.04 -12.13
#